data_AF-A0AAV0CV77-F1
#
_entry.id   AF-A0AAV0CV77-F1
#
_cell.length_a   1.000
_cell.length_b   1.000
_cell.length_c   1.000
_cell.angle_alpha   90.00
_cell.angle_beta   90.00
_cell.angle_gamma   90.00
#
_symmetry.space_group_name_H-M   'P 1'
#
loop_
_entity.id
_entity.type
_entity.pdbx_description
1 polymer ?
#
loop_
_entity_poly.entity_id
_entity_poly.type
_entity_poly.pdbx_seq_one_letter_code
_entity_poly.pdbx_strand_id
1 'polypeptide(L)'
;MEYLFTFWTCLLLYKEYETVTSMRSKFLASRDGDIEEANGRLTNHPEQFTVLVRNIPRDSSDKSVSKTVGNYFKENYPHEYLCHHVVYDVKSIVKLVKKRHSFGNMMDRYSKKGNDTLSRRSGFLGLFGKQQTYLEYYQDQTEKLDKKLKKKREKILEGPEYMHATAFVTFKTRWGAAVCAQTQIDQNPLLWLTSRAPEPRDIEWKNLSISPLSITFRRIFIAILLFALISFYMIPIAFVQSLANLEGLEKAAPFLRPLIEWKVIKSFLQGFVPGVALKIFMLILPDILLVMSKIEGHVALSAIEREAAEKYYYFILINVFLGNIVLGTAFQQLHAFLSQSASQIPRNVGVSIPMKATFFITYIMVDGWAVVAAEILRLKALVMYHLKNMFAKTKRDRDNAMYPGGVEFHKTLSTLQLYFLLGSVYAVVTPILLPFIIVFFILAYFVFRHQVINVYHQEYESAAAFWPDVHGRIVASLIISQLLLMGLLSTKKAAKSTPLLLLLPFFTFAFHKYCKSRFEPAFKKYPLKEAMAKDRSNGEADLKKYQDKYLNPVLLPF
;
A
#
# COMPACT_ATOMS: atom_id res chain seq x y z
N MET A 1 -11.27 26.44 23.13
CA MET A 1 -11.62 25.14 22.52
C MET A 1 -10.56 24.63 21.57
N GLU A 2 -10.22 25.33 20.47
CA GLU A 2 -9.20 24.84 19.51
C GLU A 2 -7.84 24.55 20.16
N TYR A 3 -7.38 25.41 21.07
CA TYR A 3 -6.17 25.19 21.87
C TYR A 3 -6.23 23.91 22.69
N LEU A 4 -7.37 23.66 23.35
CA LEU A 4 -7.59 22.45 24.16
C LEU A 4 -7.55 21.20 23.28
N PHE A 5 -8.26 21.21 22.15
CA PHE A 5 -8.29 20.09 21.21
C PHE A 5 -6.92 19.82 20.59
N THR A 6 -6.22 20.86 20.14
CA THR A 6 -4.87 20.73 19.57
C THR A 6 -3.90 20.19 20.61
N PHE A 7 -3.87 20.79 21.81
CA PHE A 7 -2.98 20.38 22.89
C PHE A 7 -3.23 18.93 23.31
N TRP A 8 -4.49 18.55 23.54
CA TRP A 8 -4.86 17.20 23.91
C TRP A 8 -4.52 16.18 22.82
N THR A 9 -4.80 16.52 21.56
CA THR A 9 -4.46 15.65 20.41
C THR A 9 -2.95 15.49 20.28
N CYS A 10 -2.16 16.56 20.38
CA CYS A 10 -0.70 16.48 20.36
C CYS A 10 -0.15 15.63 21.51
N LEU A 11 -0.72 15.76 22.72
CA LEU A 11 -0.33 14.96 23.88
C LEU A 11 -0.62 13.48 23.67
N LEU A 12 -1.81 13.14 23.16
CA LEU A 12 -2.15 11.75 22.82
C LEU A 12 -1.25 11.22 21.71
N LEU A 13 -1.03 11.99 20.64
CA LEU A 13 -0.13 11.58 19.55
C LEU A 13 1.30 11.36 20.02
N TYR A 14 1.78 12.17 20.96
CA TYR A 14 3.10 11.99 21.55
C TYR A 14 3.18 10.64 22.30
N LYS A 15 2.20 10.37 23.18
CA LYS A 15 2.14 9.10 23.93
C LYS A 15 1.98 7.89 23.01
N GLU A 16 1.13 7.99 21.99
CA GLU A 16 0.94 6.91 21.01
C GLU A 16 2.20 6.68 20.18
N TYR A 17 2.90 7.73 19.74
CA TYR A 17 4.17 7.57 19.03
C TYR A 17 5.22 6.87 19.91
N GLU A 18 5.34 7.27 21.17
CA GLU A 18 6.23 6.60 22.13
C GLU A 18 5.86 5.12 22.31
N THR A 19 4.56 4.85 22.49
CA THR A 19 4.06 3.48 22.70
C THR A 19 4.30 2.61 21.47
N VAL A 20 3.96 3.09 20.26
CA VAL A 20 4.21 2.36 19.00
C VAL A 20 5.70 2.15 18.76
N THR A 21 6.54 3.14 19.10
CA THR A 21 8.00 2.99 19.01
C THR A 21 8.49 1.89 19.95
N SER A 22 8.02 1.88 21.20
CA SER A 22 8.37 0.86 22.20
C SER A 22 7.88 -0.53 21.76
N MET A 23 6.64 -0.64 21.28
CA MET A 23 6.10 -1.89 20.73
C MET A 23 6.93 -2.39 19.54
N ARG A 24 7.31 -1.51 18.61
CA ARG A 24 8.18 -1.85 17.48
C ARG A 24 9.55 -2.35 17.93
N SER A 25 10.20 -1.65 18.86
CA SER A 25 11.50 -2.08 19.40
C SER A 25 11.41 -3.43 20.09
N LYS A 26 10.38 -3.65 20.94
CA LYS A 26 10.13 -4.95 21.59
C LYS A 26 9.87 -6.06 20.58
N PHE A 27 9.00 -5.80 19.60
CA PHE A 27 8.69 -6.75 18.52
C PHE A 27 9.94 -7.11 17.72
N LEU A 28 10.73 -6.11 17.30
CA LEU A 28 11.98 -6.36 16.61
C LEU A 28 12.91 -7.17 17.52
N ALA A 29 13.07 -6.85 18.80
CA ALA A 29 13.91 -7.58 19.73
C ALA A 29 13.50 -9.06 19.93
N SER A 30 12.20 -9.35 20.10
CA SER A 30 11.69 -10.70 20.42
C SER A 30 11.46 -11.62 19.23
N ARG A 31 11.41 -11.06 18.01
CA ARG A 31 11.02 -11.74 16.76
C ARG A 31 11.76 -13.05 16.45
N ASP A 32 12.92 -13.30 17.03
CA ASP A 32 13.70 -14.51 16.77
C ASP A 32 13.43 -15.66 17.79
N GLY A 33 12.70 -15.42 18.89
CA GLY A 33 12.50 -16.41 19.97
C GLY A 33 11.14 -17.15 19.98
N ASP A 34 10.06 -16.54 19.47
CA ASP A 34 8.69 -17.02 19.78
C ASP A 34 8.04 -17.89 18.67
N ILE A 35 8.67 -18.04 17.50
CA ILE A 35 8.05 -18.74 16.34
C ILE A 35 8.66 -20.14 16.09
N GLU A 36 9.65 -20.57 16.88
CA GLU A 36 10.16 -21.95 16.80
C GLU A 36 9.16 -23.00 17.29
N GLU A 37 8.25 -22.67 18.21
CA GLU A 37 7.41 -23.67 18.88
C GLU A 37 6.09 -24.03 18.17
N ALA A 38 5.54 -23.16 17.31
CA ALA A 38 4.15 -23.36 16.87
C ALA A 38 3.98 -24.22 15.60
N ASN A 39 4.99 -24.40 14.74
CA ASN A 39 4.75 -25.01 13.41
C ASN A 39 5.95 -25.69 12.71
N GLY A 40 7.10 -25.92 13.37
CA GLY A 40 8.23 -26.65 12.77
C GLY A 40 8.82 -26.05 11.48
N ARG A 41 8.47 -24.79 11.16
CA ARG A 41 9.08 -24.02 10.07
C ARG A 41 10.07 -23.04 10.69
N LEU A 42 11.36 -23.32 10.55
CA LEU A 42 12.46 -22.41 10.86
C LEU A 42 12.21 -21.04 10.19
N THR A 43 11.60 -20.10 10.91
CA THR A 43 11.34 -18.71 10.47
C THR A 43 12.54 -17.82 10.76
N ASN A 44 13.71 -18.36 10.44
CA ASN A 44 14.94 -17.62 10.27
C ASN A 44 14.69 -16.40 9.36
N HIS A 45 14.82 -15.18 9.89
CA HIS A 45 14.51 -13.88 9.26
C HIS A 45 15.69 -13.33 8.43
N PRO A 46 15.80 -13.66 7.12
CA PRO A 46 16.97 -13.33 6.32
C PRO A 46 17.18 -11.81 6.14
N GLU A 47 16.11 -11.02 6.19
CA GLU A 47 16.12 -9.56 6.03
C GLU A 47 16.93 -8.81 7.10
N GLN A 48 17.21 -9.46 8.24
CA GLN A 48 18.07 -8.88 9.27
C GLN A 48 19.56 -8.94 8.90
N PHE A 49 19.96 -9.90 8.06
CA PHE A 49 21.34 -10.16 7.64
C PHE A 49 21.63 -9.70 6.22
N THR A 50 20.60 -9.38 5.43
CA THR A 50 20.74 -9.08 4.01
C THR A 50 20.50 -7.60 3.70
N VAL A 51 21.36 -7.08 2.82
CA VAL A 51 21.31 -5.72 2.28
C VAL A 51 21.05 -5.82 0.78
N LEU A 52 20.13 -5.00 0.30
CA LEU A 52 19.90 -4.80 -1.12
C LEU A 52 20.86 -3.72 -1.64
N VAL A 53 21.68 -4.11 -2.62
CA VAL A 53 22.64 -3.25 -3.31
C VAL A 53 22.15 -3.01 -4.74
N ARG A 54 21.99 -1.75 -5.13
CA ARG A 54 21.52 -1.34 -6.46
C ARG A 54 22.54 -0.45 -7.17
N ASN A 55 22.44 -0.42 -8.49
CA ASN A 55 23.28 0.38 -9.38
C ASN A 55 24.77 0.07 -9.23
N ILE A 56 25.08 -1.23 -9.29
CA ILE A 56 26.46 -1.74 -9.28
C ILE A 56 27.15 -1.30 -10.57
N PRO A 57 28.36 -0.70 -10.51
CA PRO A 57 29.11 -0.35 -11.71
C PRO A 57 29.44 -1.60 -12.51
N ARG A 58 29.27 -1.54 -13.83
CA ARG A 58 29.72 -2.59 -14.73
C ARG A 58 31.15 -2.29 -15.11
N ASP A 59 32.06 -3.15 -14.71
CA ASP A 59 33.45 -3.02 -15.10
C ASP A 59 33.61 -3.29 -16.60
N SER A 60 34.50 -2.54 -17.24
CA SER A 60 34.78 -2.67 -18.68
C SER A 60 35.54 -3.96 -19.01
N SER A 61 36.26 -4.50 -18.04
CA SER A 61 37.14 -5.66 -18.16
C SER A 61 36.45 -6.98 -17.80
N ASP A 62 35.57 -6.97 -16.79
CA ASP A 62 34.86 -8.15 -16.30
C ASP A 62 33.33 -7.96 -16.41
N LYS A 63 32.69 -8.76 -17.27
CA LYS A 63 31.25 -8.64 -17.54
C LYS A 63 30.39 -9.21 -16.41
N SER A 64 30.97 -9.91 -15.43
CA SER A 64 30.21 -10.58 -14.36
C SER A 64 29.99 -9.68 -13.14
N VAL A 65 28.75 -9.19 -12.99
CA VAL A 65 28.32 -8.40 -11.82
C VAL A 65 28.58 -9.15 -10.50
N SER A 66 28.43 -10.48 -10.51
CA SER A 66 28.68 -11.32 -9.34
C SER A 66 30.13 -11.22 -8.86
N LYS A 67 31.10 -11.22 -9.78
CA LYS A 67 32.52 -11.12 -9.42
C LYS A 67 32.86 -9.72 -8.90
N THR A 68 32.31 -8.66 -9.50
CA THR A 68 32.46 -7.28 -9.01
C THR A 68 31.96 -7.13 -7.57
N VAL A 69 30.75 -7.62 -7.27
CA VAL A 69 30.18 -7.60 -5.91
C VAL A 69 31.03 -8.43 -4.95
N GLY A 70 31.41 -9.64 -5.36
CA GLY A 70 32.22 -10.53 -4.55
C GLY A 70 33.57 -9.92 -4.17
N ASN A 71 34.29 -9.33 -5.12
CA ASN A 71 35.58 -8.68 -4.87
C ASN A 71 35.40 -7.46 -3.96
N TYR A 72 34.43 -6.59 -4.29
CA TYR A 72 34.16 -5.37 -3.53
C TYR A 72 33.88 -5.64 -2.04
N PHE A 73 32.97 -6.57 -1.73
CA PHE A 73 32.60 -6.85 -0.34
C PHE A 73 33.64 -7.70 0.41
N LYS A 74 34.45 -8.52 -0.28
CA LYS A 74 35.58 -9.21 0.34
C LYS A 74 36.68 -8.23 0.75
N GLU A 75 36.95 -7.21 -0.06
CA GLU A 75 37.95 -6.19 0.21
C GLU A 75 37.50 -5.23 1.33
N ASN A 76 36.26 -4.73 1.26
CA ASN A 76 35.76 -3.71 2.18
C ASN A 76 35.14 -4.28 3.47
N TYR A 77 34.65 -5.52 3.46
CA TYR A 77 33.98 -6.17 4.60
C TYR A 77 34.50 -7.61 4.84
N PRO A 78 35.82 -7.82 5.00
CA PRO A 78 36.44 -9.16 4.98
C PRO A 78 35.92 -10.12 6.05
N HIS A 79 35.62 -9.61 7.26
CA HIS A 79 35.17 -10.44 8.38
C HIS A 79 33.66 -10.69 8.36
N GLU A 80 32.89 -9.73 7.84
CA GLU A 80 31.43 -9.70 7.90
C GLU A 80 30.74 -10.27 6.66
N TYR A 81 31.39 -10.20 5.50
CA TYR A 81 30.81 -10.71 4.26
C TYR A 81 30.62 -12.23 4.30
N LEU A 82 29.42 -12.70 3.95
CA LEU A 82 29.10 -14.12 3.84
C LEU A 82 28.98 -14.54 2.36
N CYS A 83 27.99 -13.97 1.66
CA CYS A 83 27.68 -14.32 0.27
C CYS A 83 26.83 -13.24 -0.38
N HIS A 84 26.61 -13.34 -1.70
CA HIS A 84 25.69 -12.47 -2.41
C HIS A 84 24.88 -13.26 -3.46
N HIS A 85 23.71 -12.73 -3.81
CA HIS A 85 22.83 -13.23 -4.86
C HIS A 85 22.53 -12.11 -5.84
N VAL A 86 22.91 -12.29 -7.10
CA VAL A 86 22.61 -11.33 -8.16
C VAL A 86 21.16 -11.48 -8.61
N VAL A 87 20.52 -10.37 -8.96
CA VAL A 87 19.16 -10.38 -9.52
C VAL A 87 19.25 -10.65 -11.03
N TYR A 88 18.51 -11.67 -11.49
CA TYR A 88 18.50 -12.10 -12.89
C TYR A 88 17.23 -11.66 -13.65
N ASP A 89 17.35 -11.45 -14.96
CA ASP A 89 16.20 -11.23 -15.84
C ASP A 89 15.44 -12.54 -16.08
N VAL A 90 14.28 -12.66 -15.45
CA VAL A 90 13.40 -13.83 -15.54
C VAL A 90 12.30 -13.68 -16.61
N LYS A 91 12.20 -12.56 -17.35
CA LYS A 91 11.06 -12.30 -18.27
C LYS A 91 10.83 -13.44 -19.27
N SER A 92 11.91 -14.03 -19.78
CA SER A 92 11.86 -15.10 -20.79
C SER A 92 11.35 -16.45 -20.25
N ILE A 93 11.42 -16.67 -18.92
CA ILE A 93 11.07 -17.93 -18.28
C ILE A 93 9.70 -17.88 -17.60
N VAL A 94 9.22 -16.70 -17.17
CA VAL A 94 7.90 -16.53 -16.52
C VAL A 94 6.76 -17.16 -17.32
N LYS A 95 6.72 -16.95 -18.65
CA LYS A 95 5.68 -17.53 -19.51
C LYS A 95 5.71 -19.07 -19.50
N LEU A 96 6.91 -19.66 -19.46
CA LEU A 96 7.08 -21.12 -19.43
C LEU A 96 6.71 -21.71 -18.07
N VAL A 97 7.06 -21.05 -16.97
CA VAL A 97 6.67 -21.45 -15.61
C VAL A 97 5.14 -21.41 -15.45
N LYS A 98 4.48 -20.36 -15.95
CA LYS A 98 3.00 -20.30 -15.96
C LYS A 98 2.39 -21.43 -16.78
N LYS A 99 2.96 -21.74 -17.95
CA LYS A 99 2.51 -22.85 -18.80
C LYS A 99 2.68 -24.21 -18.11
N ARG A 100 3.82 -24.44 -17.44
CA ARG A 100 4.05 -25.66 -16.64
C ARG A 100 3.04 -25.79 -15.51
N HIS A 101 2.76 -24.70 -14.78
CA HIS A 101 1.73 -24.72 -13.73
C HIS A 101 0.36 -25.10 -14.29
N SER A 102 -0.03 -24.52 -15.44
CA SER A 102 -1.28 -24.87 -16.11
C SER A 102 -1.33 -26.33 -16.53
N PHE A 103 -0.23 -26.91 -17.02
CA PHE A 103 -0.18 -28.33 -17.40
C PHE A 103 -0.19 -29.26 -16.18
N GLY A 104 0.49 -28.90 -15.08
CA GLY A 104 0.38 -29.62 -13.82
C GLY A 104 -1.05 -29.67 -13.29
N ASN A 105 -1.77 -28.54 -13.31
CA ASN A 105 -3.18 -28.49 -12.92
C ASN A 105 -4.07 -29.37 -13.82
N MET A 106 -3.75 -29.47 -15.12
CA MET A 106 -4.48 -30.35 -16.03
C MET A 106 -4.14 -31.82 -15.78
N MET A 107 -2.89 -32.17 -15.52
CA MET A 107 -2.46 -33.51 -15.14
C MET A 107 -3.19 -34.00 -13.88
N ASP A 108 -3.20 -33.19 -12.81
CA ASP A 108 -3.94 -33.48 -11.57
C ASP A 108 -5.43 -33.72 -11.83
N ARG A 109 -6.02 -32.96 -12.77
CA ARG A 109 -7.42 -33.09 -13.15
C ARG A 109 -7.72 -34.43 -13.82
N TYR A 110 -6.87 -34.87 -14.75
CA TYR A 110 -7.08 -36.15 -15.44
C TYR A 110 -6.77 -37.34 -14.54
N SER A 111 -5.75 -37.23 -13.67
CA SER A 111 -5.43 -38.25 -12.68
C SER A 111 -6.60 -38.52 -11.73
N LYS A 112 -7.28 -37.48 -11.22
CA LYS A 112 -8.43 -37.64 -10.31
C LYS A 112 -9.70 -38.17 -10.96
N LYS A 113 -9.87 -37.97 -12.27
CA LYS A 113 -11.09 -38.40 -12.97
C LYS A 113 -11.14 -39.91 -13.22
N GLY A 114 -10.03 -40.63 -13.09
CA GLY A 114 -9.97 -42.07 -13.39
C GLY A 114 -10.36 -42.43 -14.83
N ASN A 115 -10.44 -41.45 -15.73
CA ASN A 115 -10.87 -41.64 -17.11
C ASN A 115 -9.67 -41.95 -18.00
N ASP A 116 -9.21 -43.19 -17.95
CA ASP A 116 -8.21 -43.74 -18.89
C ASP A 116 -8.80 -44.01 -20.29
N THR A 117 -10.11 -43.80 -20.48
CA THR A 117 -10.83 -44.09 -21.74
C THR A 117 -10.67 -43.02 -22.81
N LEU A 118 -10.26 -41.80 -22.44
CA LEU A 118 -10.10 -40.70 -23.38
C LEU A 118 -8.66 -40.65 -23.90
N SER A 119 -8.46 -41.15 -25.10
CA SER A 119 -7.18 -41.12 -25.79
C SER A 119 -7.08 -39.98 -26.79
N ARG A 120 -5.90 -39.39 -26.92
CA ARG A 120 -5.56 -38.39 -27.94
C ARG A 120 -4.32 -38.87 -28.69
N ARG A 121 -4.20 -38.54 -29.98
CA ARG A 121 -2.94 -38.75 -30.71
C ARG A 121 -1.93 -37.64 -30.41
N SER A 122 -0.67 -37.99 -30.27
CA SER A 122 0.43 -37.11 -29.80
C SER A 122 0.79 -35.93 -30.71
N GLY A 123 0.39 -35.94 -31.98
CA GLY A 123 0.82 -35.01 -33.02
C GLY A 123 -0.01 -33.73 -33.14
N PHE A 124 0.30 -32.96 -34.20
CA PHE A 124 -0.31 -31.65 -34.45
C PHE A 124 -1.84 -31.72 -34.46
N LEU A 125 -2.48 -30.87 -33.65
CA LEU A 125 -3.93 -30.81 -33.43
C LEU A 125 -4.59 -32.12 -32.96
N GLY A 126 -3.82 -33.16 -32.61
CA GLY A 126 -4.34 -34.47 -32.24
C GLY A 126 -4.65 -35.40 -33.42
N LEU A 127 -4.15 -35.09 -34.62
CA LEU A 127 -4.46 -35.81 -35.86
C LEU A 127 -3.45 -36.93 -36.19
N PHE A 128 -2.18 -36.76 -35.78
CA PHE A 128 -1.08 -37.67 -36.13
C PHE A 128 -0.41 -38.26 -34.88
N GLY A 129 0.31 -39.37 -35.01
CA GLY A 129 1.14 -39.95 -33.93
C GLY A 129 0.45 -41.00 -33.06
N LYS A 130 1.19 -41.52 -32.08
CA LYS A 130 0.75 -42.59 -31.17
C LYS A 130 -0.47 -42.16 -30.35
N GLN A 131 -1.43 -43.07 -30.20
CA GLN A 131 -2.59 -42.92 -29.32
C GLN A 131 -2.11 -43.09 -27.89
N GLN A 132 -2.35 -42.07 -27.08
CA GLN A 132 -1.92 -42.00 -25.68
C GLN A 132 -3.03 -41.38 -24.84
N THR A 133 -3.07 -41.71 -23.56
CA THR A 133 -4.07 -41.15 -22.64
C THR A 133 -3.77 -39.66 -22.40
N TYR A 134 -4.80 -38.85 -22.12
CA TYR A 134 -4.57 -37.43 -21.79
C TYR A 134 -3.59 -37.25 -20.62
N LEU A 135 -3.61 -38.14 -19.64
CA LEU A 135 -2.67 -38.14 -18.51
C LEU A 135 -1.21 -38.27 -18.99
N GLU A 136 -0.93 -39.31 -19.80
CA GLU A 136 0.39 -39.55 -20.39
C GLU A 136 0.86 -38.38 -21.26
N TYR A 137 -0.05 -37.77 -22.03
CA TYR A 137 0.27 -36.57 -22.80
C TYR A 137 0.70 -35.41 -21.90
N TYR A 138 -0.06 -35.06 -20.86
CA TYR A 138 0.31 -33.96 -19.97
C TYR A 138 1.56 -34.27 -19.15
N GLN A 139 1.80 -35.54 -18.81
CA GLN A 139 3.03 -35.98 -18.17
C GLN A 139 4.25 -35.79 -19.08
N ASP A 140 4.20 -36.27 -20.33
CA ASP A 140 5.26 -36.08 -21.33
C ASP A 140 5.51 -34.59 -21.63
N GLN A 141 4.43 -33.79 -21.77
CA GLN A 141 4.57 -32.35 -21.97
C GLN A 141 5.18 -31.63 -20.75
N THR A 142 4.85 -32.06 -19.55
CA THR A 142 5.41 -31.51 -18.31
C THR A 142 6.89 -31.86 -18.21
N GLU A 143 7.27 -33.11 -18.49
CA GLU A 143 8.68 -33.54 -18.49
C GLU A 143 9.50 -32.79 -19.55
N LYS A 144 8.96 -32.63 -20.77
CA LYS A 144 9.58 -31.83 -21.85
C LYS A 144 9.75 -30.37 -21.43
N LEU A 145 8.75 -29.78 -20.77
CA LEU A 145 8.84 -28.43 -20.24
C LEU A 145 9.85 -28.31 -19.11
N ASP A 146 9.93 -29.29 -18.21
CA ASP A 146 10.87 -29.29 -17.09
C ASP A 146 12.31 -29.39 -17.57
N LYS A 147 12.60 -30.26 -18.55
CA LYS A 147 13.91 -30.31 -19.23
C LYS A 147 14.26 -28.97 -19.88
N LYS A 148 13.29 -28.33 -20.55
CA LYS A 148 13.48 -27.01 -21.18
C LYS A 148 13.67 -25.89 -20.15
N LEU A 149 12.96 -25.96 -19.02
CA LEU A 149 13.07 -25.01 -17.92
C LEU A 149 14.42 -25.15 -17.21
N LYS A 150 14.88 -26.38 -16.94
CA LYS A 150 16.21 -26.65 -16.36
C LYS A 150 17.32 -26.05 -17.20
N LYS A 151 17.38 -26.38 -18.51
CA LYS A 151 18.36 -25.81 -19.46
C LYS A 151 18.32 -24.29 -19.51
N LYS A 152 17.12 -23.69 -19.47
CA LYS A 152 16.97 -22.23 -19.46
C LYS A 152 17.41 -21.59 -18.14
N ARG A 153 17.16 -22.24 -17.00
CA ARG A 153 17.61 -21.76 -15.69
C ARG A 153 19.13 -21.74 -15.60
N GLU A 154 19.77 -22.85 -15.99
CA GLU A 154 21.23 -22.96 -16.07
C GLU A 154 21.81 -21.85 -16.97
N LYS A 155 21.26 -21.66 -18.18
CA LYS A 155 21.67 -20.58 -19.09
C LYS A 155 21.54 -19.18 -18.47
N ILE A 156 20.46 -18.91 -17.72
CA ILE A 156 20.23 -17.61 -17.08
C ILE A 156 21.22 -17.39 -15.92
N LEU A 157 21.48 -18.41 -15.12
CA LEU A 157 22.38 -18.33 -13.96
C LEU A 157 23.84 -18.14 -14.38
N GLU A 158 24.25 -18.79 -15.48
CA GLU A 158 25.60 -18.70 -16.04
C GLU A 158 25.81 -17.45 -16.92
N GLY A 159 24.76 -16.94 -17.55
CA GLY A 159 24.86 -15.85 -18.52
C GLY A 159 24.99 -14.47 -17.88
N PRO A 160 26.12 -13.75 -18.07
CA PRO A 160 26.28 -12.39 -17.54
C PRO A 160 25.30 -11.38 -18.17
N GLU A 161 24.80 -11.69 -19.38
CA GLU A 161 23.79 -10.89 -20.08
C GLU A 161 22.45 -10.78 -19.34
N TYR A 162 22.10 -11.77 -18.51
CA TYR A 162 20.86 -11.78 -17.72
C TYR A 162 21.03 -11.14 -16.35
N MET A 163 22.25 -10.74 -15.95
CA MET A 163 22.52 -10.16 -14.64
C MET A 163 22.16 -8.67 -14.61
N HIS A 164 21.25 -8.30 -13.73
CA HIS A 164 20.98 -6.91 -13.43
C HIS A 164 22.09 -6.33 -12.53
N ALA A 165 22.26 -5.01 -12.58
CA ALA A 165 23.17 -4.27 -11.69
C ALA A 165 22.60 -4.13 -10.26
N THR A 166 22.01 -5.21 -9.75
CA THR A 166 21.35 -5.29 -8.44
C THR A 166 21.68 -6.64 -7.81
N ALA A 167 22.03 -6.64 -6.53
CA ALA A 167 22.35 -7.86 -5.78
C ALA A 167 21.86 -7.77 -4.33
N PHE A 168 21.55 -8.92 -3.75
CA PHE A 168 21.32 -9.10 -2.31
C PHE A 168 22.62 -9.60 -1.67
N VAL A 169 23.18 -8.84 -0.74
CA VAL A 169 24.42 -9.19 -0.03
C VAL A 169 24.07 -9.59 1.39
N THR A 170 24.46 -10.79 1.78
CA THR A 170 24.22 -11.33 3.13
C THR A 170 25.50 -11.25 3.94
N PHE A 171 25.35 -10.81 5.18
CA PHE A 171 26.42 -10.68 6.16
C PHE A 171 26.33 -11.76 7.23
N LYS A 172 27.44 -11.99 7.93
CA LYS A 172 27.52 -12.93 9.06
C LYS A 172 26.76 -12.43 10.28
N THR A 173 26.83 -11.12 10.54
CA THR A 173 26.18 -10.48 11.68
C THR A 173 25.07 -9.52 11.22
N ARG A 174 24.04 -9.34 12.05
CA ARG A 174 23.02 -8.29 11.84
C ARG A 174 23.64 -6.92 11.98
N TRP A 175 24.65 -6.79 12.84
CA TRP A 175 25.42 -5.56 12.99
C TRP A 175 26.07 -5.13 11.67
N GLY A 176 26.80 -6.02 10.99
CA GLY A 176 27.45 -5.75 9.71
C GLY A 176 26.45 -5.33 8.62
N ALA A 177 25.32 -6.04 8.53
CA ALA A 177 24.23 -5.67 7.62
C ALA A 177 23.64 -4.29 7.94
N ALA A 178 23.44 -3.97 9.23
CA ALA A 178 22.88 -2.70 9.66
C ALA A 178 23.82 -1.52 9.40
N VAL A 179 25.14 -1.72 9.52
CA VAL A 179 26.16 -0.72 9.14
C VAL A 179 26.10 -0.49 7.64
N CYS A 180 26.25 -1.54 6.84
CA CYS A 180 26.27 -1.44 5.38
C CYS A 180 24.99 -0.79 4.79
N ALA A 181 23.82 -1.07 5.36
CA ALA A 181 22.55 -0.49 4.92
C ALA A 181 22.35 0.99 5.28
N GLN A 182 23.14 1.53 6.21
CA GLN A 182 22.98 2.90 6.74
C GLN A 182 24.12 3.85 6.35
N THR A 183 25.22 3.34 5.82
CA THR A 183 26.39 4.11 5.41
C THR A 183 26.44 4.32 3.90
N GLN A 184 26.90 5.50 3.49
CA GLN A 184 27.29 5.75 2.10
C GLN A 184 28.57 4.96 1.81
N ILE A 185 28.57 4.17 0.74
CA ILE A 185 29.66 3.24 0.41
C ILE A 185 30.66 3.84 -0.58
N ASP A 186 30.17 4.53 -1.61
CA ASP A 186 30.98 5.09 -2.68
C ASP A 186 30.99 6.63 -2.62
N GLN A 187 32.02 7.27 -3.20
CA GLN A 187 32.07 8.73 -3.34
C GLN A 187 30.93 9.25 -4.22
N ASN A 188 30.54 8.48 -5.24
CA ASN A 188 29.40 8.80 -6.09
C ASN A 188 28.09 8.35 -5.40
N PRO A 189 27.18 9.27 -5.04
CA PRO A 189 25.94 8.93 -4.34
C PRO A 189 24.94 8.13 -5.18
N LEU A 190 25.18 7.97 -6.49
CA LEU A 190 24.31 7.19 -7.36
C LEU A 190 24.78 5.74 -7.52
N LEU A 191 26.04 5.42 -7.19
CA LEU A 191 26.59 4.07 -7.29
C LEU A 191 26.48 3.34 -5.95
N TRP A 192 26.47 2.01 -5.99
CA TRP A 192 26.46 1.15 -4.78
C TRP A 192 25.37 1.55 -3.77
N LEU A 193 24.16 1.78 -4.26
CA LEU A 193 23.03 2.21 -3.44
C LEU A 193 22.60 1.06 -2.52
N THR A 194 22.92 1.19 -1.24
CA THR A 194 22.53 0.20 -0.22
C THR A 194 21.26 0.58 0.49
N SER A 195 20.46 -0.43 0.80
CA SER A 195 19.25 -0.33 1.60
C SER A 195 18.99 -1.66 2.27
N ARG A 196 18.34 -1.66 3.44
CA ARG A 196 17.92 -2.91 4.08
C ARG A 196 17.07 -3.72 3.10
N ALA A 197 17.39 -5.01 2.92
CA ALA A 197 16.57 -5.87 2.08
C ALA A 197 15.19 -6.06 2.72
N PRO A 198 14.09 -5.96 1.96
CA PRO A 198 12.78 -6.37 2.44
C PRO A 198 12.77 -7.89 2.74
N GLU A 199 11.74 -8.34 3.45
CA GLU A 199 11.46 -9.77 3.58
C GLU A 199 11.25 -10.36 2.16
N PRO A 200 11.72 -11.58 1.86
CA PRO A 200 11.56 -12.19 0.53
C PRO A 200 10.13 -12.18 -0.04
N ARG A 201 9.11 -12.25 0.82
CA ARG A 201 7.68 -12.17 0.45
C ARG A 201 7.22 -10.75 0.08
N ASP A 202 7.88 -9.75 0.65
CA ASP A 202 7.59 -8.32 0.43
C ASP A 202 8.25 -7.78 -0.86
N ILE A 203 9.10 -8.56 -1.54
CA ILE A 203 9.85 -8.07 -2.71
C ILE A 203 8.98 -8.05 -3.98
N GLU A 204 8.83 -6.86 -4.58
CA GLU A 204 8.32 -6.72 -5.95
C GLU A 204 9.45 -6.90 -6.98
N TRP A 205 9.67 -8.15 -7.37
CA TRP A 205 10.77 -8.57 -8.24
C TRP A 205 10.89 -7.81 -9.56
N LYS A 206 9.77 -7.33 -10.12
CA LYS A 206 9.76 -6.59 -11.39
C LYS A 206 10.49 -5.25 -11.29
N ASN A 207 10.47 -4.64 -10.11
CA ASN A 207 11.00 -3.29 -9.89
C ASN A 207 12.48 -3.27 -9.52
N LEU A 208 13.09 -4.41 -9.20
CA LEU A 208 14.52 -4.53 -8.86
C LEU A 208 15.48 -4.20 -10.02
N SER A 209 14.97 -4.27 -11.26
CA SER A 209 15.76 -4.09 -12.50
C SER A 209 15.81 -2.66 -13.00
N ILE A 210 15.10 -1.73 -12.35
CA ILE A 210 14.93 -0.36 -12.84
C ILE A 210 16.11 0.51 -12.40
N SER A 211 16.70 1.26 -13.33
CA SER A 211 17.79 2.19 -13.03
C SER A 211 17.31 3.41 -12.22
N PRO A 212 18.17 4.01 -11.36
CA PRO A 212 17.79 5.16 -10.54
C PRO A 212 17.26 6.37 -11.34
N LEU A 213 17.84 6.63 -12.51
CA LEU A 213 17.39 7.69 -13.41
C LEU A 213 15.98 7.39 -13.97
N SER A 214 15.72 6.15 -14.37
CA SER A 214 14.38 5.75 -14.84
C SER A 214 13.34 5.85 -13.72
N ILE A 215 13.69 5.50 -12.47
CA ILE A 215 12.82 5.70 -11.30
C ILE A 215 12.44 7.17 -11.15
N THR A 216 13.41 8.08 -11.30
CA THR A 216 13.16 9.53 -11.20
C THR A 216 12.17 10.02 -12.25
N PHE A 217 12.38 9.66 -13.53
CA PHE A 217 11.44 10.01 -14.60
C PHE A 217 10.06 9.40 -14.40
N ARG A 218 9.98 8.13 -13.96
CA ARG A 218 8.70 7.45 -13.66
C ARG A 218 7.93 8.18 -12.56
N ARG A 219 8.61 8.59 -11.48
CA ARG A 219 7.98 9.33 -10.37
C ARG A 219 7.47 10.70 -10.82
N ILE A 220 8.22 11.44 -11.63
CA ILE A 220 7.77 12.71 -12.19
C ILE A 220 6.54 12.49 -13.09
N PHE A 221 6.58 11.48 -13.97
CA PHE A 221 5.45 11.15 -14.83
C PHE A 221 4.21 10.78 -14.03
N ILE A 222 4.33 9.93 -13.01
CA ILE A 222 3.21 9.55 -12.14
C ILE A 222 2.70 10.75 -11.32
N ALA A 223 3.57 11.67 -10.88
CA ALA A 223 3.14 12.90 -10.22
C ALA A 223 2.31 13.80 -11.14
N ILE A 224 2.72 13.97 -12.40
CA ILE A 224 1.94 14.71 -13.41
C ILE A 224 0.60 14.01 -13.67
N LEU A 225 0.60 12.68 -13.81
CA LEU A 225 -0.60 11.89 -14.02
C LEU A 225 -1.55 11.96 -12.82
N LEU A 226 -1.02 11.95 -11.60
CA LEU A 226 -1.79 12.12 -10.37
C LEU A 226 -2.41 13.52 -10.29
N PHE A 227 -1.65 14.56 -10.62
CA PHE A 227 -2.17 15.92 -10.69
C PHE A 227 -3.32 16.04 -11.71
N ALA A 228 -3.15 15.45 -12.90
CA ALA A 228 -4.19 15.41 -13.92
C ALA A 228 -5.42 14.64 -13.42
N LEU A 229 -5.22 13.46 -12.82
CA LEU A 229 -6.28 12.65 -12.24
C LEU A 229 -7.06 13.44 -11.19
N ILE A 230 -6.38 14.08 -10.24
CA ILE A 230 -7.01 14.90 -9.21
C ILE A 230 -7.84 16.03 -9.83
N SER A 231 -7.30 16.71 -10.84
CA SER A 231 -7.96 17.85 -11.50
C SER A 231 -9.19 17.43 -12.31
N PHE A 232 -9.10 16.39 -13.14
CA PHE A 232 -10.23 15.92 -13.95
C PHE A 232 -11.32 15.26 -13.11
N TYR A 233 -10.98 14.71 -11.94
CA TYR A 233 -11.95 14.09 -11.06
C TYR A 233 -12.87 15.11 -10.35
N MET A 234 -12.55 16.40 -10.41
CA MET A 234 -13.46 17.46 -9.98
C MET A 234 -14.77 17.46 -10.78
N ILE A 235 -14.77 16.96 -12.03
CA ILE A 235 -15.97 16.90 -12.89
C ILE A 235 -17.02 15.93 -12.32
N PRO A 236 -16.71 14.63 -12.06
CA PRO A 236 -17.63 13.73 -11.35
C PRO A 236 -18.13 14.28 -10.02
N ILE A 237 -17.29 14.99 -9.28
CA ILE A 237 -17.66 15.54 -7.97
C ILE A 237 -18.62 16.72 -8.11
N ALA A 238 -18.39 17.60 -9.09
CA ALA A 238 -19.34 18.65 -9.43
C ALA A 238 -20.71 18.06 -9.81
N PHE A 239 -20.72 16.93 -10.52
CA PHE A 239 -21.95 16.20 -10.83
C PHE A 239 -22.61 15.62 -9.56
N VAL A 240 -21.86 15.01 -8.65
CA VAL A 240 -22.42 14.54 -7.37
C VAL A 240 -22.98 15.71 -6.53
N GLN A 241 -22.30 16.85 -6.52
CA GLN A 241 -22.77 18.04 -5.82
C GLN A 241 -24.02 18.64 -6.45
N SER A 242 -24.19 18.55 -7.77
CA SER A 242 -25.44 18.96 -8.41
C SER A 242 -26.61 18.04 -8.04
N LEU A 243 -26.38 16.72 -7.90
CA LEU A 243 -27.39 15.77 -7.40
C LEU A 243 -27.81 16.03 -5.95
N ALA A 244 -26.96 16.68 -5.15
CA ALA A 244 -27.32 17.09 -3.78
C ALA A 244 -28.29 18.29 -3.76
N ASN A 245 -28.43 19.01 -4.88
CA ASN A 245 -29.42 20.07 -5.05
C ASN A 245 -30.70 19.53 -5.72
N LEU A 246 -31.86 20.02 -5.29
CA LEU A 246 -33.15 19.52 -5.75
C LEU A 246 -33.36 19.72 -7.26
N GLU A 247 -33.06 20.93 -7.73
CA GLU A 247 -33.16 21.29 -9.15
C GLU A 247 -32.18 20.47 -10.01
N GLY A 248 -31.01 20.16 -9.46
CA GLY A 248 -30.01 19.31 -10.14
C GLY A 248 -30.47 17.86 -10.25
N LEU A 249 -31.11 17.33 -9.20
CA LEU A 249 -31.68 15.98 -9.18
C LEU A 249 -32.84 15.84 -10.17
N GLU A 250 -33.77 16.79 -10.20
CA GLU A 250 -34.92 16.80 -11.13
C GLU A 250 -34.49 16.91 -12.60
N LYS A 251 -33.36 17.58 -12.86
CA LYS A 251 -32.76 17.71 -14.20
C LYS A 251 -31.98 16.47 -14.62
N ALA A 252 -31.24 15.85 -13.69
CA ALA A 252 -30.42 14.67 -13.98
C ALA A 252 -31.24 13.38 -14.10
N ALA A 253 -32.33 13.24 -13.34
CA ALA A 253 -33.18 12.06 -13.31
C ALA A 253 -34.68 12.44 -13.37
N PRO A 254 -35.19 12.85 -14.55
CA PRO A 254 -36.57 13.32 -14.70
C PRO A 254 -37.62 12.24 -14.38
N PHE A 255 -37.25 10.96 -14.43
CA PHE A 255 -38.12 9.83 -14.05
C PHE A 255 -38.40 9.76 -12.54
N LEU A 256 -37.60 10.44 -11.70
CA LEU A 256 -37.84 10.50 -10.25
C LEU A 256 -38.89 11.56 -9.86
N ARG A 257 -39.35 12.41 -10.79
CA ARG A 257 -40.34 13.46 -10.51
C ARG A 257 -41.60 12.97 -9.76
N PRO A 258 -42.23 11.82 -10.12
CA PRO A 258 -43.41 11.33 -9.39
C PRO A 258 -43.09 10.89 -7.94
N LEU A 259 -41.86 10.43 -7.70
CA LEU A 259 -41.37 9.99 -6.38
C LEU A 259 -40.91 11.16 -5.50
N ILE A 260 -40.46 12.26 -6.12
CA ILE A 260 -39.96 13.48 -5.44
C ILE A 260 -41.10 14.29 -4.80
N GLU A 261 -42.36 14.10 -5.23
CA GLU A 261 -43.52 14.77 -4.62
C GLU A 261 -43.77 14.30 -3.17
N TRP A 262 -43.32 13.10 -2.81
CA TRP A 262 -43.46 12.56 -1.46
C TRP A 262 -42.36 13.11 -0.54
N LYS A 263 -42.73 13.99 0.40
CA LYS A 263 -41.78 14.70 1.29
C LYS A 263 -40.73 13.79 1.96
N VAL A 264 -41.11 12.58 2.37
CA VAL A 264 -40.20 11.61 3.02
C VAL A 264 -39.17 11.05 2.03
N ILE A 265 -39.63 10.65 0.84
CA ILE A 265 -38.77 10.08 -0.22
C ILE A 265 -37.82 11.15 -0.76
N LYS A 266 -38.30 12.39 -0.88
CA LYS A 266 -37.51 13.57 -1.26
C LYS A 266 -36.31 13.79 -0.35
N SER A 267 -36.53 13.85 0.96
CA SER A 267 -35.45 14.04 1.94
C SER A 267 -34.47 12.87 1.96
N PHE A 268 -34.95 11.64 1.80
CA PHE A 268 -34.09 10.45 1.72
C PHE A 268 -33.20 10.48 0.48
N LEU A 269 -33.77 10.71 -0.71
CA LEU A 269 -33.02 10.76 -1.96
C LEU A 269 -31.95 11.85 -1.94
N GLN A 270 -32.29 13.06 -1.46
CA GLN A 270 -31.36 14.18 -1.41
C GLN A 270 -30.16 13.93 -0.47
N GLY A 271 -30.37 13.23 0.65
CA GLY A 271 -29.31 12.93 1.61
C GLY A 271 -28.45 11.71 1.24
N PHE A 272 -29.06 10.68 0.65
CA PHE A 272 -28.44 9.37 0.45
C PHE A 272 -27.80 9.20 -0.94
N VAL A 273 -28.47 9.67 -2.01
CA VAL A 273 -28.02 9.47 -3.40
C VAL A 273 -26.64 10.07 -3.66
N PRO A 274 -26.32 11.31 -3.21
CA PRO A 274 -24.99 11.88 -3.44
C PRO A 274 -23.87 11.06 -2.79
N GLY A 275 -24.12 10.53 -1.58
CA GLY A 275 -23.16 9.69 -0.87
C GLY A 275 -22.87 8.37 -1.60
N VAL A 276 -23.92 7.71 -2.07
CA VAL A 276 -23.78 6.47 -2.86
C VAL A 276 -23.12 6.73 -4.21
N ALA A 277 -23.53 7.78 -4.92
CA ALA A 277 -22.93 8.14 -6.20
C ALA A 277 -21.43 8.42 -6.07
N LEU A 278 -21.04 9.18 -5.04
CA LEU A 278 -19.63 9.45 -4.74
C LEU A 278 -18.84 8.16 -4.48
N LYS A 279 -19.44 7.24 -3.73
CA LYS A 279 -18.81 5.94 -3.43
C LYS A 279 -18.60 5.09 -4.68
N ILE A 280 -19.57 5.07 -5.59
CA ILE A 280 -19.47 4.33 -6.87
C ILE A 280 -18.29 4.87 -7.69
N PHE A 281 -18.17 6.20 -7.83
CA PHE A 281 -17.03 6.79 -8.52
C PHE A 281 -15.70 6.39 -7.85
N MET A 282 -15.63 6.42 -6.52
CA MET A 282 -14.42 6.10 -5.77
C MET A 282 -14.04 4.62 -5.74
N LEU A 283 -14.92 3.70 -6.16
CA LEU A 283 -14.70 2.27 -5.98
C LEU A 283 -13.43 1.77 -6.69
N ILE A 284 -13.18 2.25 -7.92
CA ILE A 284 -12.07 1.79 -8.77
C ILE A 284 -10.77 2.57 -8.46
N LEU A 285 -10.87 3.72 -7.81
CA LEU A 285 -9.77 4.64 -7.67
C LEU A 285 -8.59 4.12 -6.83
N PRO A 286 -8.78 3.49 -5.66
CA PRO A 286 -7.68 2.90 -4.90
C PRO A 286 -6.84 1.92 -5.73
N ASP A 287 -7.49 1.09 -6.55
CA ASP A 287 -6.82 0.12 -7.42
C ASP A 287 -5.99 0.84 -8.51
N ILE A 288 -6.50 1.92 -9.10
CA ILE A 288 -5.75 2.76 -10.06
C ILE A 288 -4.50 3.35 -9.40
N LEU A 289 -4.63 3.90 -8.19
CA LEU A 289 -3.52 4.52 -7.45
C LEU A 289 -2.47 3.49 -7.01
N LEU A 290 -2.90 2.26 -6.70
CA LEU A 290 -2.00 1.15 -6.43
C LEU A 290 -1.21 0.76 -7.70
N VAL A 291 -1.86 0.70 -8.86
CA VAL A 291 -1.17 0.44 -10.15
C VAL A 291 -0.18 1.57 -10.47
N MET A 292 -0.56 2.82 -10.28
CA MET A 292 0.36 3.96 -10.44
C MET A 292 1.59 3.82 -9.54
N SER A 293 1.40 3.46 -8.26
CA SER A 293 2.50 3.26 -7.30
C SER A 293 3.39 2.05 -7.66
N LYS A 294 2.84 1.01 -8.29
CA LYS A 294 3.65 -0.11 -8.85
C LYS A 294 4.55 0.35 -9.99
N ILE A 295 4.08 1.27 -10.84
CA ILE A 295 4.83 1.79 -12.00
C ILE A 295 6.03 2.66 -11.57
N GLU A 296 5.94 3.33 -10.41
CA GLU A 296 7.01 4.18 -9.86
C GLU A 296 8.32 3.44 -9.56
N GLY A 297 8.27 2.11 -9.39
CA GLY A 297 9.48 1.31 -9.22
C GLY A 297 9.94 1.13 -7.78
N HIS A 298 9.03 1.14 -6.79
CA HIS A 298 9.37 0.78 -5.41
C HIS A 298 9.67 -0.71 -5.29
N VAL A 299 10.62 -1.07 -4.42
CA VAL A 299 11.14 -2.43 -4.31
C VAL A 299 10.27 -3.35 -3.44
N ALA A 300 9.64 -2.79 -2.40
CA ALA A 300 8.83 -3.53 -1.45
C ALA A 300 7.33 -3.31 -1.71
N LEU A 301 6.51 -4.35 -1.55
CA LEU A 301 5.05 -4.26 -1.59
C LEU A 301 4.55 -3.33 -0.49
N SER A 302 5.11 -3.45 0.71
CA SER A 302 4.83 -2.57 1.85
C SER A 302 5.05 -1.08 1.53
N ALA A 303 6.11 -0.76 0.78
CA ALA A 303 6.38 0.60 0.33
C ALA A 303 5.38 1.03 -0.76
N ILE A 304 5.05 0.15 -1.71
CA ILE A 304 4.04 0.42 -2.75
C ILE A 304 2.68 0.75 -2.14
N GLU A 305 2.23 -0.02 -1.15
CA GLU A 305 0.94 0.21 -0.50
C GLU A 305 0.92 1.51 0.31
N ARG A 306 2.02 1.83 1.00
CA ARG A 306 2.15 3.06 1.77
C ARG A 306 2.09 4.32 0.89
N GLU A 307 2.75 4.25 -0.28
CA GLU A 307 2.75 5.27 -1.32
C GLU A 307 1.39 5.40 -2.01
N ALA A 308 0.72 4.27 -2.26
CA ALA A 308 -0.66 4.28 -2.76
C ALA A 308 -1.62 4.93 -1.76
N ALA A 309 -1.44 4.65 -0.45
CA ALA A 309 -2.20 5.30 0.61
C ALA A 309 -1.94 6.81 0.67
N GLU A 310 -0.70 7.23 0.42
CA GLU A 310 -0.36 8.65 0.37
C GLU A 310 -1.08 9.39 -0.76
N LYS A 311 -1.00 8.84 -1.98
CA LYS A 311 -1.68 9.39 -3.15
C LYS A 311 -3.19 9.42 -2.94
N TYR A 312 -3.75 8.37 -2.33
CA TYR A 312 -5.18 8.31 -2.06
C TYR A 312 -5.59 9.31 -0.98
N TYR A 313 -4.79 9.52 0.06
CA TYR A 313 -5.02 10.59 1.05
C TYR A 313 -5.04 11.98 0.39
N TYR A 314 -4.05 12.33 -0.45
CA TYR A 314 -4.05 13.63 -1.16
C TYR A 314 -5.25 13.77 -2.08
N PHE A 315 -5.59 12.70 -2.80
CA PHE A 315 -6.77 12.68 -3.64
C PHE A 315 -8.01 12.98 -2.80
N ILE A 316 -8.23 12.25 -1.71
CA ILE A 316 -9.39 12.43 -0.84
C ILE A 316 -9.42 13.86 -0.28
N LEU A 317 -8.29 14.36 0.21
CA LEU A 317 -8.19 15.70 0.77
C LEU A 317 -8.60 16.77 -0.24
N ILE A 318 -8.08 16.71 -1.46
CA ILE A 318 -8.35 17.73 -2.49
C ILE A 318 -9.74 17.58 -3.08
N ASN A 319 -10.15 16.37 -3.45
CA ASN A 319 -11.40 16.13 -4.17
C ASN A 319 -12.60 16.02 -3.21
N VAL A 320 -12.48 15.19 -2.18
CA VAL A 320 -13.61 14.85 -1.29
C VAL A 320 -13.82 15.89 -0.21
N PHE A 321 -12.75 16.42 0.35
CA PHE A 321 -12.87 17.43 1.38
C PHE A 321 -12.93 18.83 0.77
N LEU A 322 -11.82 19.32 0.18
CA LEU A 322 -11.77 20.68 -0.37
C LEU A 322 -12.70 20.86 -1.57
N GLY A 323 -12.74 19.90 -2.49
CA GLY A 323 -13.52 19.97 -3.72
C GLY A 323 -15.02 20.05 -3.45
N ASN A 324 -15.54 19.24 -2.53
CA ASN A 324 -16.95 19.32 -2.13
C ASN A 324 -17.29 20.64 -1.42
N ILE A 325 -16.36 21.21 -0.65
CA ILE A 325 -16.56 22.53 -0.03
C ILE A 325 -16.58 23.60 -1.13
N VAL A 326 -15.54 23.69 -1.95
CA VAL A 326 -15.37 24.75 -2.98
C VAL A 326 -16.41 24.65 -4.10
N LEU A 327 -16.65 23.47 -4.67
CA LEU A 327 -17.64 23.30 -5.75
C LEU A 327 -19.06 23.46 -5.20
N GLY A 328 -19.32 22.88 -4.04
CA GLY A 328 -20.60 23.00 -3.38
C GLY A 328 -20.98 24.44 -3.05
N THR A 329 -20.00 25.35 -2.97
CA THR A 329 -20.19 26.79 -2.74
C THR A 329 -20.15 27.59 -4.01
N ALA A 330 -19.31 27.19 -4.97
CA ALA A 330 -19.30 27.77 -6.31
C ALA A 330 -20.65 27.59 -7.00
N PHE A 331 -21.33 26.45 -6.85
CA PHE A 331 -22.71 26.32 -7.36
C PHE A 331 -23.71 27.26 -6.67
N GLN A 332 -23.50 27.58 -5.38
CA GLN A 332 -24.36 28.50 -4.63
C GLN A 332 -23.99 29.98 -4.84
N GLN A 333 -22.76 30.28 -5.29
CA GLN A 333 -22.17 31.63 -5.34
C GLN A 333 -21.34 31.86 -6.62
N LEU A 334 -21.71 31.24 -7.75
CA LEU A 334 -20.88 31.16 -8.97
C LEU A 334 -20.44 32.53 -9.49
N HIS A 335 -21.34 33.52 -9.40
CA HIS A 335 -21.08 34.91 -9.78
C HIS A 335 -20.09 35.63 -8.86
N ALA A 336 -19.98 35.24 -7.58
CA ALA A 336 -19.07 35.84 -6.61
C ALA A 336 -17.66 35.26 -6.66
N PHE A 337 -17.49 33.98 -7.03
CA PHE A 337 -16.17 33.34 -7.10
C PHE A 337 -15.37 33.71 -8.37
N LEU A 338 -16.05 33.89 -9.51
CA LEU A 338 -15.41 34.27 -10.77
C LEU A 338 -14.86 35.70 -10.79
N SER A 339 -15.22 36.53 -9.80
CA SER A 339 -14.91 37.96 -9.75
C SER A 339 -14.00 38.39 -8.59
N GLN A 340 -13.50 37.46 -7.76
CA GLN A 340 -12.78 37.76 -6.51
C GLN A 340 -11.30 37.37 -6.50
N SER A 341 -10.48 38.13 -5.76
CA SER A 341 -9.03 37.91 -5.62
C SER A 341 -8.69 36.71 -4.72
N ALA A 342 -7.51 36.11 -4.93
CA ALA A 342 -7.01 34.93 -4.19
C ALA A 342 -6.98 35.10 -2.65
N SER A 343 -6.93 36.33 -2.15
CA SER A 343 -6.97 36.64 -0.71
C SER A 343 -8.30 36.27 -0.02
N GLN A 344 -9.38 36.12 -0.78
CA GLN A 344 -10.72 35.83 -0.25
C GLN A 344 -11.04 34.33 -0.21
N ILE A 345 -10.18 33.47 -0.78
CA ILE A 345 -10.37 32.02 -0.83
C ILE A 345 -10.52 31.41 0.58
N PRO A 346 -9.61 31.66 1.56
CA PRO A 346 -9.75 31.07 2.90
C PRO A 346 -11.00 31.55 3.64
N ARG A 347 -11.42 32.79 3.36
CA ARG A 347 -12.62 33.41 3.92
C ARG A 347 -13.89 32.75 3.37
N ASN A 348 -13.99 32.59 2.06
CA ASN A 348 -15.17 31.99 1.44
C ASN A 348 -15.29 30.51 1.81
N VAL A 349 -14.18 29.76 1.77
CA VAL A 349 -14.14 28.35 2.22
C VAL A 349 -14.55 28.24 3.69
N GLY A 350 -14.06 29.15 4.55
CA GLY A 350 -14.37 29.18 5.98
C GLY A 350 -15.87 29.22 6.28
N VAL A 351 -16.62 30.13 5.63
CA VAL A 351 -18.07 30.30 5.84
C VAL A 351 -18.87 29.08 5.39
N SER A 352 -18.34 28.37 4.41
CA SER A 352 -19.03 27.26 3.76
C SER A 352 -18.87 25.92 4.45
N ILE A 353 -17.83 25.75 5.27
CA ILE A 353 -17.60 24.53 6.06
C ILE A 353 -18.83 24.19 6.91
N PRO A 354 -19.35 25.08 7.78
CA PRO A 354 -20.55 24.78 8.57
C PRO A 354 -21.75 24.36 7.71
N MET A 355 -21.95 24.98 6.55
CA MET A 355 -23.08 24.69 5.65
C MET A 355 -23.02 23.28 5.05
N LYS A 356 -21.81 22.71 4.91
CA LYS A 356 -21.59 21.37 4.34
C LYS A 356 -21.53 20.26 5.39
N ALA A 357 -21.70 20.58 6.68
CA ALA A 357 -21.70 19.58 7.75
C ALA A 357 -22.74 18.47 7.52
N THR A 358 -23.95 18.82 7.07
CA THR A 358 -25.03 17.84 6.81
C THR A 358 -24.65 16.82 5.75
N PHE A 359 -23.94 17.24 4.69
CA PHE A 359 -23.43 16.33 3.66
C PHE A 359 -22.39 15.36 4.23
N PHE A 360 -21.48 15.83 5.09
CA PHE A 360 -20.49 14.95 5.72
C PHE A 360 -21.11 14.02 6.76
N ILE A 361 -22.18 14.41 7.46
CA ILE A 361 -22.93 13.51 8.34
C ILE A 361 -23.51 12.35 7.51
N THR A 362 -24.23 12.65 6.42
CA THR A 362 -24.80 11.58 5.59
C THR A 362 -23.72 10.73 4.93
N TYR A 363 -22.61 11.34 4.50
CA TYR A 363 -21.46 10.63 3.98
C TYR A 363 -20.87 9.65 5.01
N ILE A 364 -20.69 10.04 6.28
CA ILE A 364 -20.20 9.14 7.35
C ILE A 364 -21.19 8.00 7.61
N MET A 365 -22.49 8.26 7.58
CA MET A 365 -23.49 7.19 7.76
C MET A 365 -23.44 6.16 6.62
N VAL A 366 -23.30 6.61 5.38
CA VAL A 366 -23.26 5.72 4.20
C VAL A 366 -21.90 5.05 4.06
N ASP A 367 -20.84 5.83 3.93
CA ASP A 367 -19.49 5.33 3.66
C ASP A 367 -18.79 4.79 4.91
N GLY A 368 -19.09 5.34 6.08
CA GLY A 368 -18.50 4.89 7.34
C GLY A 368 -19.28 3.71 7.91
N TRP A 369 -20.52 3.93 8.34
CA TRP A 369 -21.26 2.90 9.07
C TRP A 369 -21.70 1.75 8.18
N ALA A 370 -22.40 2.02 7.08
CA ALA A 370 -22.97 0.95 6.25
C ALA A 370 -21.88 0.13 5.54
N VAL A 371 -20.80 0.77 5.04
CA VAL A 371 -19.71 0.02 4.40
C VAL A 371 -18.92 -0.80 5.41
N VAL A 372 -18.58 -0.27 6.60
CA VAL A 372 -17.88 -1.07 7.62
C VAL A 372 -18.76 -2.21 8.12
N ALA A 373 -20.07 -1.99 8.28
CA ALA A 373 -21.01 -3.06 8.58
C ALA A 373 -21.05 -4.11 7.46
N ALA A 374 -21.03 -3.69 6.19
CA ALA A 374 -20.99 -4.61 5.04
C ALA A 374 -19.62 -5.30 4.85
N GLU A 375 -18.54 -4.71 5.37
CA GLU A 375 -17.18 -5.29 5.29
C GLU A 375 -17.13 -6.63 6.02
N ILE A 376 -17.94 -6.85 7.07
CA ILE A 376 -18.01 -8.15 7.76
C ILE A 376 -18.48 -9.28 6.83
N LEU A 377 -19.35 -8.97 5.86
CA LEU A 377 -19.87 -9.92 4.87
C LEU A 377 -18.83 -10.26 3.80
N ARG A 378 -17.81 -9.40 3.63
CA ARG A 378 -16.74 -9.52 2.61
C ARG A 378 -17.28 -9.88 1.22
N LEU A 379 -18.33 -9.18 0.76
CA LEU A 379 -19.07 -9.51 -0.47
C LEU A 379 -18.15 -9.75 -1.69
N LYS A 380 -17.13 -8.89 -1.89
CA LYS A 380 -16.13 -9.04 -2.97
C LYS A 380 -15.40 -10.39 -2.89
N ALA A 381 -14.93 -10.78 -1.70
CA ALA A 381 -14.22 -12.05 -1.51
C ALA A 381 -15.16 -13.25 -1.64
N LEU A 382 -16.39 -13.15 -1.11
CA LEU A 382 -17.40 -14.20 -1.19
C LEU A 382 -17.80 -14.50 -2.65
N VAL A 383 -18.11 -13.47 -3.43
CA VAL A 383 -18.44 -13.62 -4.86
C VAL A 383 -17.26 -14.22 -5.63
N MET A 384 -16.04 -13.71 -5.39
CA MET A 384 -14.84 -14.24 -6.02
C MET A 384 -14.53 -15.69 -5.63
N TYR A 385 -14.84 -16.08 -4.39
CA TYR A 385 -14.71 -17.46 -3.92
C TYR A 385 -15.65 -18.37 -4.70
N HIS A 386 -16.96 -18.06 -4.77
CA HIS A 386 -17.91 -18.89 -5.51
C HIS A 386 -17.59 -18.97 -7.00
N LEU A 387 -17.18 -17.86 -7.61
CA LEU A 387 -16.76 -17.81 -9.01
C LEU A 387 -15.51 -18.68 -9.24
N LYS A 388 -14.46 -18.51 -8.44
CA LYS A 388 -13.24 -19.34 -8.54
C LYS A 388 -13.53 -20.80 -8.26
N ASN A 389 -14.37 -21.11 -7.27
CA ASN A 389 -14.71 -22.48 -6.89
C ASN A 389 -15.51 -23.20 -8.00
N MET A 390 -16.38 -22.49 -8.72
CA MET A 390 -17.07 -23.02 -9.90
C MET A 390 -16.09 -23.47 -10.99
N PHE A 391 -14.98 -22.76 -11.14
CA PHE A 391 -13.91 -23.10 -12.09
C PHE A 391 -12.79 -23.95 -11.47
N ALA A 392 -12.78 -24.16 -10.14
CA ALA A 392 -11.73 -24.88 -9.42
C ALA A 392 -11.89 -26.39 -9.59
N LYS A 393 -10.82 -27.04 -10.04
CA LYS A 393 -10.84 -28.47 -10.40
C LYS A 393 -9.85 -29.29 -9.59
N THR A 394 -8.75 -28.67 -9.13
CA THR A 394 -7.74 -29.31 -8.27
C THR A 394 -7.92 -28.88 -6.81
N LYS A 395 -7.30 -29.63 -5.87
CA LYS A 395 -7.30 -29.25 -4.44
C LYS A 395 -6.59 -27.90 -4.27
N ARG A 396 -5.46 -27.72 -4.95
CA ARG A 396 -4.70 -26.47 -4.98
C ARG A 396 -5.52 -25.28 -5.50
N ASP A 397 -6.35 -25.47 -6.52
CA ASP A 397 -7.22 -24.39 -7.02
C ASP A 397 -8.28 -23.99 -5.99
N ARG A 398 -8.80 -24.96 -5.23
CA ARG A 398 -9.75 -24.70 -4.14
C ARG A 398 -9.05 -23.98 -2.98
N ASP A 399 -7.86 -24.42 -2.60
CA ASP A 399 -7.06 -23.75 -1.56
C ASP A 399 -6.73 -22.30 -1.98
N ASN A 400 -6.36 -22.06 -3.24
CA ASN A 400 -6.16 -20.72 -3.79
C ASN A 400 -7.45 -19.88 -3.86
N ALA A 401 -8.60 -20.52 -4.04
CA ALA A 401 -9.90 -19.84 -4.00
C ALA A 401 -10.28 -19.42 -2.58
N MET A 402 -9.90 -20.22 -1.57
CA MET A 402 -10.12 -19.94 -0.15
C MET A 402 -9.16 -18.87 0.42
N TYR A 403 -8.14 -18.44 -0.34
CA TYR A 403 -7.20 -17.43 0.14
C TYR A 403 -7.93 -16.09 0.40
N PRO A 404 -8.00 -15.63 1.66
CA PRO A 404 -8.83 -14.50 2.05
C PRO A 404 -8.23 -13.15 1.65
N GLY A 405 -6.94 -13.08 1.34
CA GLY A 405 -6.21 -11.82 1.14
C GLY A 405 -5.85 -11.13 2.47
N GLY A 406 -4.98 -10.13 2.37
CA GLY A 406 -4.64 -9.24 3.47
C GLY A 406 -5.64 -8.09 3.64
N VAL A 407 -5.37 -7.24 4.61
CA VAL A 407 -6.05 -5.95 4.77
C VAL A 407 -5.71 -5.07 3.56
N GLU A 408 -6.71 -4.45 2.91
CA GLU A 408 -6.50 -3.46 1.85
C GLU A 408 -5.92 -2.15 2.47
N PHE A 409 -4.66 -2.19 2.88
CA PHE A 409 -4.03 -1.19 3.76
C PHE A 409 -4.14 0.23 3.20
N HIS A 410 -3.84 0.40 1.91
CA HIS A 410 -3.87 1.70 1.24
C HIS A 410 -5.24 2.38 1.25
N LYS A 411 -6.32 1.60 1.14
CA LYS A 411 -7.70 2.08 1.16
C LYS A 411 -8.15 2.39 2.58
N THR A 412 -8.03 1.41 3.48
CA THR A 412 -8.48 1.54 4.87
C THR A 412 -7.77 2.69 5.58
N LEU A 413 -6.45 2.80 5.43
CA LEU A 413 -5.68 3.85 6.09
C LEU A 413 -6.11 5.26 5.67
N SER A 414 -6.32 5.47 4.37
CA SER A 414 -6.69 6.77 3.82
C SER A 414 -8.10 7.18 4.26
N THR A 415 -9.04 6.23 4.34
CA THR A 415 -10.40 6.47 4.85
C THR A 415 -10.39 6.84 6.33
N LEU A 416 -9.61 6.16 7.17
CA LEU A 416 -9.47 6.52 8.59
C LEU A 416 -8.91 7.94 8.76
N GLN A 417 -7.93 8.31 7.93
CA GLN A 417 -7.33 9.65 7.94
C GLN A 417 -8.31 10.75 7.51
N LEU A 418 -9.23 10.45 6.59
CA LEU A 418 -10.32 11.37 6.21
C LEU A 418 -11.23 11.65 7.40
N TYR A 419 -11.70 10.62 8.11
CA TYR A 419 -12.59 10.84 9.25
C TYR A 419 -11.88 11.56 10.40
N PHE A 420 -10.57 11.33 10.57
CA PHE A 420 -9.77 12.12 11.48
C PHE A 420 -9.68 13.60 11.07
N LEU A 421 -9.48 13.88 9.78
CA LEU A 421 -9.50 15.24 9.23
C LEU A 421 -10.86 15.92 9.48
N LEU A 422 -11.96 15.24 9.15
CA LEU A 422 -13.31 15.76 9.38
C LEU A 422 -13.56 16.01 10.86
N GLY A 423 -13.18 15.09 11.74
CA GLY A 423 -13.30 15.26 13.18
C GLY A 423 -12.51 16.47 13.68
N SER A 424 -11.28 16.65 13.21
CA SER A 424 -10.42 17.78 13.58
C SER A 424 -11.05 19.11 13.15
N VAL A 425 -11.46 19.22 11.88
CA VAL A 425 -12.03 20.46 11.30
C VAL A 425 -13.36 20.82 11.96
N TYR A 426 -14.26 19.85 12.16
CA TYR A 426 -15.61 20.12 12.64
C TYR A 426 -15.74 20.08 14.17
N ALA A 427 -14.71 19.67 14.92
CA ALA A 427 -14.74 19.64 16.38
C ALA A 427 -15.12 20.99 17.00
N VAL A 428 -14.59 22.09 16.46
CA VAL A 428 -14.89 23.46 16.93
C VAL A 428 -16.01 24.12 16.12
N VAL A 429 -16.19 23.74 14.86
CA VAL A 429 -17.15 24.39 13.95
C VAL A 429 -18.57 23.84 14.15
N THR A 430 -18.74 22.52 14.07
CA THR A 430 -20.04 21.84 14.19
C THR A 430 -19.88 20.54 14.99
N PRO A 431 -19.91 20.61 16.34
CA PRO A 431 -19.61 19.46 17.21
C PRO A 431 -20.54 18.25 17.04
N ILE A 432 -21.73 18.45 16.45
CA ILE A 432 -22.69 17.37 16.19
C ILE A 432 -22.15 16.29 15.25
N LEU A 433 -21.09 16.55 14.48
CA LEU A 433 -20.43 15.56 13.63
C LEU A 433 -19.64 14.53 14.46
N LEU A 434 -19.13 14.91 15.64
CA LEU A 434 -18.21 14.08 16.44
C LEU A 434 -18.85 12.75 16.90
N PRO A 435 -20.09 12.71 17.43
CA PRO A 435 -20.75 11.45 17.77
C PRO A 435 -20.80 10.46 16.60
N PHE A 436 -21.03 10.94 15.37
CA PHE A 436 -21.09 10.07 14.20
C PHE A 436 -19.74 9.42 13.87
N ILE A 437 -18.66 10.20 14.02
CA ILE A 437 -17.28 9.74 13.85
C ILE A 437 -16.89 8.75 14.96
N ILE A 438 -17.29 9.01 16.21
CA ILE A 438 -17.02 8.12 17.34
C ILE A 438 -17.69 6.76 17.12
N VAL A 439 -18.97 6.75 16.75
CA VAL A 439 -19.70 5.49 16.43
C VAL A 439 -19.01 4.74 15.29
N PHE A 440 -18.54 5.46 14.26
CA PHE A 440 -17.76 4.86 13.18
C PHE A 440 -16.50 4.16 13.71
N PHE A 441 -15.69 4.83 14.54
CA PHE A 441 -14.45 4.25 15.05
C PHE A 441 -14.69 3.05 15.99
N ILE A 442 -15.76 3.09 16.80
CA ILE A 442 -16.16 1.96 17.64
C ILE A 442 -16.53 0.75 16.77
N LEU A 443 -17.40 0.95 15.77
CA LEU A 443 -17.80 -0.11 14.85
C LEU A 443 -16.60 -0.67 14.09
N ALA A 444 -15.76 0.21 13.52
CA ALA A 444 -14.57 -0.17 12.78
C ALA A 444 -13.58 -0.95 13.64
N TYR A 445 -13.37 -0.56 14.91
CA TYR A 445 -12.51 -1.29 15.83
C TYR A 445 -12.96 -2.73 16.01
N PHE A 446 -14.24 -2.97 16.31
CA PHE A 446 -14.76 -4.33 16.51
C PHE A 446 -14.71 -5.16 15.22
N VAL A 447 -15.12 -4.60 14.08
CA VAL A 447 -15.13 -5.31 12.80
C VAL A 447 -13.70 -5.67 12.35
N PHE A 448 -12.79 -4.70 12.30
CA PHE A 448 -11.41 -4.97 11.86
C PHE A 448 -10.67 -5.86 12.85
N ARG A 449 -10.89 -5.73 14.17
CA ARG A 449 -10.31 -6.65 15.16
C ARG A 449 -10.78 -8.09 14.93
N HIS A 450 -12.07 -8.30 14.71
CA HIS A 450 -12.61 -9.62 14.40
C HIS A 450 -11.99 -10.21 13.12
N GLN A 451 -11.88 -9.40 12.07
CA GLN A 451 -11.34 -9.87 10.79
C GLN A 451 -9.84 -10.12 10.81
N VAL A 452 -9.06 -9.31 11.53
CA VAL A 452 -7.61 -9.53 11.72
C VAL A 452 -7.34 -10.84 12.45
N ILE A 453 -8.17 -11.20 13.44
CA ILE A 453 -8.02 -12.46 14.18
C ILE A 453 -8.45 -13.67 13.34
N ASN A 454 -9.60 -13.58 12.65
CA ASN A 454 -10.24 -14.77 12.08
C ASN A 454 -10.02 -14.98 10.58
N VAL A 455 -9.66 -13.94 9.82
CA VAL A 455 -9.79 -13.96 8.36
C VAL A 455 -8.55 -13.46 7.64
N TYR A 456 -8.02 -12.29 7.98
CA TYR A 456 -6.98 -11.67 7.16
C TYR A 456 -5.65 -12.43 7.26
N HIS A 457 -5.06 -12.69 6.09
CA HIS A 457 -3.71 -13.26 6.01
C HIS A 457 -2.72 -12.15 5.69
N GLN A 458 -1.73 -11.95 6.55
CA GLN A 458 -0.71 -10.92 6.37
C GLN A 458 0.27 -11.32 5.26
N GLU A 459 0.34 -10.51 4.20
CA GLU A 459 1.19 -10.79 3.02
C GLU A 459 2.68 -10.49 3.27
N TYR A 460 2.96 -9.49 4.11
CA TYR A 460 4.29 -9.02 4.46
C TYR A 460 4.35 -8.50 5.90
N GLU A 461 5.52 -8.52 6.54
CA GLU A 461 5.73 -7.95 7.87
C GLU A 461 6.59 -6.68 7.83
N SER A 462 5.98 -5.51 8.10
CA SER A 462 6.63 -4.19 8.06
C SER A 462 6.99 -3.63 9.46
N ALA A 463 6.57 -4.30 10.53
CA ALA A 463 6.75 -3.89 11.93
C ALA A 463 6.22 -2.48 12.24
N ALA A 464 5.10 -2.08 11.65
CA ALA A 464 4.51 -0.73 11.76
C ALA A 464 5.39 0.42 11.21
N ALA A 465 6.22 0.17 10.18
CA ALA A 465 7.05 1.22 9.55
C ALA A 465 6.26 2.37 8.89
N PHE A 466 4.93 2.26 8.78
CA PHE A 466 4.04 3.28 8.24
C PHE A 466 3.63 4.35 9.26
N TRP A 467 3.84 4.13 10.56
CA TRP A 467 3.36 5.03 11.61
C TRP A 467 3.86 6.48 11.49
N PRO A 468 5.12 6.76 11.11
CA PRO A 468 5.58 8.14 10.90
C PRO A 468 4.76 8.90 9.86
N ASP A 469 4.33 8.22 8.80
CA ASP A 469 3.52 8.81 7.72
C ASP A 469 2.10 9.11 8.22
N VAL A 470 1.53 8.21 9.03
CA VAL A 470 0.22 8.40 9.66
C VAL A 470 0.24 9.59 10.62
N HIS A 471 1.22 9.63 11.51
CA HIS A 471 1.40 10.76 12.43
C HIS A 471 1.56 12.08 11.67
N GLY A 472 2.38 12.10 10.61
CA GLY A 472 2.56 13.28 9.76
C GLY A 472 1.25 13.79 9.16
N ARG A 473 0.39 12.90 8.65
CA ARG A 473 -0.90 13.26 8.06
C ARG A 473 -1.92 13.71 9.09
N ILE A 474 -1.93 13.12 10.29
CA ILE A 474 -2.78 13.57 11.40
C ILE A 474 -2.39 15.00 11.83
N VAL A 475 -1.09 15.29 11.97
CA VAL A 475 -0.61 16.66 12.24
C VAL A 475 -0.98 17.60 11.09
N ALA A 476 -0.83 17.17 9.84
CA ALA A 476 -1.27 17.97 8.69
C ALA A 476 -2.77 18.29 8.77
N SER A 477 -3.62 17.33 9.15
CA SER A 477 -5.05 17.54 9.37
C SER A 477 -5.34 18.56 10.49
N LEU A 478 -4.55 18.60 11.57
CA LEU A 478 -4.65 19.63 12.60
C LEU A 478 -4.28 21.02 12.07
N ILE A 479 -3.20 21.12 11.30
CA ILE A 479 -2.80 22.39 10.67
C ILE A 479 -3.88 22.88 9.70
N ILE A 480 -4.46 21.98 8.89
CA ILE A 480 -5.58 22.29 8.00
C ILE A 480 -6.78 22.79 8.80
N SER A 481 -7.15 22.12 9.91
CA SER A 481 -8.22 22.56 10.81
C SER A 481 -8.00 23.99 11.30
N GLN A 482 -6.80 24.29 11.81
CA GLN A 482 -6.46 25.61 12.36
C GLN A 482 -6.51 26.71 11.29
N LEU A 483 -5.99 26.44 10.08
CA LEU A 483 -6.02 27.37 8.96
C LEU A 483 -7.45 27.65 8.49
N LEU A 484 -8.31 26.62 8.43
CA LEU A 484 -9.70 26.78 8.05
C LEU A 484 -10.52 27.52 9.11
N LEU A 485 -10.28 27.24 10.39
CA LEU A 485 -10.89 27.97 11.50
C LEU A 485 -10.49 29.44 11.48
N MET A 486 -9.22 29.74 11.17
CA MET A 486 -8.74 31.11 10.96
C MET A 486 -9.50 31.80 9.81
N GLY A 487 -9.68 31.10 8.68
CA GLY A 487 -10.48 31.57 7.55
C GLY A 487 -11.92 31.91 7.95
N LEU A 488 -12.59 31.03 8.70
CA LEU A 488 -13.95 31.22 9.19
C LEU A 488 -14.05 32.42 10.16
N LEU A 489 -13.17 32.53 11.15
CA LEU A 489 -13.24 33.58 12.17
C LEU A 489 -12.87 34.96 11.62
N SER A 490 -11.99 35.01 10.62
CA SER A 490 -11.67 36.26 9.90
C SER A 490 -12.91 36.88 9.23
N THR A 491 -13.94 36.09 8.92
CA THR A 491 -15.17 36.60 8.30
C THR A 491 -16.13 37.26 9.28
N LYS A 492 -16.09 36.87 10.56
CA LYS A 492 -17.05 37.30 11.59
C LYS A 492 -16.62 38.60 12.30
N LYS A 493 -15.75 39.42 11.68
CA LYS A 493 -15.14 40.64 12.28
C LYS A 493 -14.41 40.37 13.62
N ALA A 494 -14.08 39.12 13.93
CA ALA A 494 -13.36 38.71 15.14
C ALA A 494 -11.83 38.90 15.00
N ALA A 495 -11.41 40.07 14.52
CA ALA A 495 -10.01 40.37 14.22
C ALA A 495 -9.06 40.26 15.43
N LYS A 496 -9.60 40.44 16.65
CA LYS A 496 -8.85 40.27 17.90
C LYS A 496 -8.40 38.82 18.17
N SER A 497 -9.06 37.83 17.57
CA SER A 497 -8.73 36.40 17.76
C SER A 497 -7.67 35.89 16.77
N THR A 498 -7.46 36.58 15.66
CA THR A 498 -6.58 36.13 14.56
C THR A 498 -5.11 35.97 14.97
N PRO A 499 -4.49 36.89 15.77
CA PRO A 499 -3.09 36.72 16.19
C PRO A 499 -2.89 35.48 17.06
N LEU A 500 -3.86 35.18 17.93
CA LEU A 500 -3.81 34.01 18.80
C LEU A 500 -3.96 32.71 17.97
N LEU A 501 -4.78 32.68 16.93
CA LEU A 501 -4.90 31.51 16.05
C LEU A 501 -3.67 31.28 15.17
N LEU A 502 -2.93 32.33 14.82
CA LEU A 502 -1.71 32.22 13.99
C LEU A 502 -0.58 31.46 14.70
N LEU A 503 -0.53 31.54 16.03
CA LEU A 503 0.48 30.83 16.83
C LEU A 503 0.28 29.31 16.84
N LEU A 504 -0.96 28.82 16.69
CA LEU A 504 -1.28 27.39 16.77
C LEU A 504 -0.62 26.54 15.67
N PRO A 505 -0.71 26.90 14.38
CA PRO A 505 0.01 26.18 13.32
C PRO A 505 1.51 26.15 13.54
N PHE A 506 2.08 27.25 14.04
CA PHE A 506 3.51 27.33 14.35
C PHE A 506 3.90 26.33 15.44
N PHE A 507 3.17 26.31 16.57
CA PHE A 507 3.43 25.34 17.65
C PHE A 507 3.18 23.90 17.21
N THR A 508 2.14 23.65 16.41
CA THR A 508 1.82 22.31 15.88
C THR A 508 2.93 21.82 14.93
N PHE A 509 3.47 22.70 14.08
CA PHE A 509 4.60 22.39 13.22
C PHE A 509 5.89 22.17 14.02
N ALA A 510 6.16 22.99 15.04
CA ALA A 510 7.30 22.81 15.93
C ALA A 510 7.23 21.45 16.66
N PHE A 511 6.04 21.10 17.17
CA PHE A 511 5.75 19.77 17.75
C PHE A 511 6.02 18.64 16.76
N HIS A 512 5.53 18.75 15.52
CA HIS A 512 5.80 17.76 14.48
C HIS A 512 7.30 17.60 14.22
N LYS A 513 8.04 18.71 14.11
CA LYS A 513 9.49 18.70 13.89
C LYS A 513 10.22 18.02 15.06
N TYR A 514 9.79 18.29 16.29
CA TYR A 514 10.31 17.65 17.50
C TYR A 514 10.07 16.13 17.48
N CYS A 515 8.82 15.70 17.30
CA CYS A 515 8.46 14.27 17.23
C CYS A 515 9.18 13.56 16.08
N LYS A 516 9.29 14.21 14.92
CA LYS A 516 10.03 13.70 13.77
C LYS A 516 11.50 13.47 14.10
N SER A 517 12.17 14.45 14.72
CA SER A 517 13.57 14.30 15.14
C SER A 517 13.75 13.23 16.23
N ARG A 518 12.79 13.09 17.15
CA ARG A 518 12.90 12.22 18.32
C ARG A 518 12.57 10.75 18.07
N PHE A 519 11.53 10.47 17.26
CA PHE A 519 10.98 9.12 17.10
C PHE A 519 11.17 8.52 15.70
N GLU A 520 11.11 9.32 14.63
CA GLU A 520 11.24 8.83 13.24
C GLU A 520 12.53 8.02 12.99
N PRO A 521 13.70 8.36 13.59
CA PRO A 521 14.91 7.56 13.44
C PRO A 521 14.72 6.09 13.83
N ALA A 522 13.87 5.76 14.80
CA ALA A 522 13.61 4.37 15.22
C ALA A 522 12.85 3.54 14.17
N PHE A 523 12.19 4.21 13.21
CA PHE A 523 11.46 3.55 12.12
C PHE A 523 12.33 3.40 10.86
N LYS A 524 13.23 4.36 10.62
CA LYS A 524 14.10 4.41 9.44
C LYS A 524 15.46 3.73 9.63
N LYS A 525 16.02 3.79 10.83
CA LYS A 525 17.35 3.29 11.17
C LYS A 525 17.24 2.15 12.17
N TYR A 526 18.10 1.15 12.03
CA TYR A 526 18.16 0.05 12.99
C TYR A 526 19.28 0.29 14.01
N PRO A 527 18.98 0.31 15.32
CA PRO A 527 19.99 0.56 16.35
C PRO A 527 21.07 -0.52 16.39
N LEU A 528 22.34 -0.11 16.32
CA LEU A 528 23.49 -1.04 16.35
C LEU A 528 23.62 -1.79 17.69
N LYS A 529 23.24 -1.15 18.80
CA LYS A 529 23.25 -1.78 20.14
C LYS A 529 22.29 -2.97 20.19
N GLU A 530 21.10 -2.83 19.62
CA GLU A 530 20.11 -3.92 19.53
C GLU A 530 20.58 -5.01 18.57
N ALA A 531 21.17 -4.64 17.43
CA ALA A 531 21.77 -5.60 16.49
C ALA A 531 22.82 -6.48 17.17
N MET A 532 23.76 -5.85 17.88
CA MET A 532 24.84 -6.55 18.56
C MET A 532 24.35 -7.38 19.76
N ALA A 533 23.36 -6.86 20.53
CA ALA A 533 22.77 -7.61 21.63
C ALA A 533 22.13 -8.92 21.14
N LYS A 534 21.42 -8.88 20.01
CA LYS A 534 20.85 -10.07 19.37
C LYS A 534 21.88 -11.00 18.76
N ASP A 535 22.92 -10.46 18.15
CA ASP A 535 23.99 -11.28 17.57
C ASP A 535 24.72 -12.06 18.67
N ARG A 536 24.86 -11.47 19.88
CA ARG A 536 25.40 -12.17 21.05
C ARG A 536 24.48 -13.25 21.62
N SER A 537 23.15 -13.05 21.59
CA SER A 537 22.20 -14.03 22.14
C SER A 537 22.02 -15.26 21.25
N ASN A 538 22.09 -15.11 19.93
CA ASN A 538 21.70 -16.18 18.98
C ASN A 538 22.85 -17.07 18.47
N GLY A 539 24.10 -16.85 18.92
CA GLY A 539 25.27 -17.60 18.44
C GLY A 539 25.51 -17.49 16.93
N GLU A 540 26.45 -18.27 16.38
CA GLU A 540 26.62 -18.41 14.93
C GLU A 540 25.46 -19.22 14.34
N ALA A 541 24.43 -18.54 13.84
CA ALA A 541 23.34 -19.20 13.12
C ALA A 541 23.87 -19.95 11.89
N ASP A 542 23.22 -21.06 11.49
CA ASP A 542 23.52 -21.73 10.21
C ASP A 542 23.03 -20.86 9.03
N LEU A 543 23.86 -19.89 8.66
CA LEU A 543 23.54 -18.88 7.65
C LEU A 543 23.48 -19.44 6.22
N LYS A 544 23.92 -20.69 6.00
CA LYS A 544 23.80 -21.34 4.68
C LYS A 544 22.34 -21.46 4.25
N LYS A 545 21.41 -21.63 5.19
CA LYS A 545 19.96 -21.67 4.95
C LYS A 545 19.39 -20.35 4.41
N TYR A 546 20.13 -19.24 4.49
CA TYR A 546 19.70 -17.94 3.99
C TYR A 546 20.07 -17.67 2.54
N GLN A 547 20.97 -18.47 1.96
CA GLN A 547 21.47 -18.25 0.61
C GLN A 547 20.33 -18.30 -0.41
N ASP A 548 19.50 -19.34 -0.36
CA ASP A 548 18.46 -19.54 -1.38
C ASP A 548 17.20 -18.67 -1.20
N LYS A 549 17.05 -17.97 -0.08
CA LYS A 549 15.80 -17.23 0.24
C LYS A 549 15.58 -15.99 -0.63
N TYR A 550 16.65 -15.39 -1.14
CA TYR A 550 16.61 -14.22 -2.04
C TYR A 550 16.78 -14.60 -3.52
N LEU A 551 16.63 -15.87 -3.88
CA LEU A 551 16.50 -16.26 -5.26
C LEU A 551 15.06 -15.98 -5.75
N ASN A 552 14.93 -15.49 -6.97
CA ASN A 552 13.62 -15.27 -7.58
C ASN A 552 12.84 -16.61 -7.57
N PRO A 553 11.59 -16.65 -7.06
CA PRO A 553 10.82 -17.89 -6.96
C PRO A 553 10.66 -18.65 -8.28
N VAL A 554 10.74 -17.94 -9.41
CA VAL A 554 10.64 -18.51 -10.76
C VAL A 554 11.87 -19.37 -11.12
N LEU A 555 13.02 -19.10 -10.50
CA LEU A 555 14.28 -19.82 -10.72
C LEU A 555 14.42 -21.07 -9.86
N LEU A 556 13.63 -21.19 -8.78
CA LEU A 556 13.65 -22.37 -7.91
C LEU A 556 13.14 -23.63 -8.64
N PRO A 557 13.73 -24.81 -8.38
CA PRO A 557 13.19 -26.09 -8.85
C PRO A 557 11.77 -26.32 -8.33
N PHE A 558 10.98 -27.10 -9.08
CA PHE A 558 9.56 -27.33 -8.79
C PHE A 558 9.30 -28.54 -7.92
#